data_AF-A0A848I856-F1
#
_entry.id   AF-A0A848I856-F1
#
_cell.length_a   1.000
_cell.length_b   1.000
_cell.length_c   1.000
_cell.angle_alpha   90.00
_cell.angle_beta   90.00
_cell.angle_gamma   90.00
#
_symmetry.space_group_name_H-M   'P 1'
#
loop_
_entity.id
_entity.type
_entity.pdbx_description
1 polymer ?
#
loop_
_entity_poly.entity_id
_entity_poly.type
_entity_poly.pdbx_seq_one_letter_code
_entity_poly.pdbx_strand_id
1 'polypeptide(L)'
;MLSGNPDSFAIWCDAVDLWSTPDFANGCLGYFMGGELIWSNRSTLGVDLSMLARLYCMKNSVEDADLFHRPPSDAYRELCERAFPSMDSAAESSDFTHLVSAESLSDEGHYVFLIEDEKMAKLIYGFKENSREIGEVVLACGEFQSVVRDALAKCPKEFNTGGR
;
A
#
# COMPACT_ATOMS: atom_id res chain seq x y z
N MET A 1 -6.77 0.94 -15.42
CA MET A 1 -5.34 0.64 -15.65
C MET A 1 -4.93 -0.46 -14.69
N LEU A 2 -4.19 -1.47 -15.16
CA LEU A 2 -3.65 -2.55 -14.31
C LEU A 2 -2.12 -2.65 -14.49
N SER A 3 -1.40 -2.71 -13.37
CA SER A 3 0.06 -2.88 -13.32
C SER A 3 0.43 -4.00 -12.35
N GLY A 4 1.34 -4.88 -12.74
CA GLY A 4 1.73 -6.07 -11.96
C GLY A 4 0.97 -7.33 -12.34
N ASN A 5 0.96 -8.31 -11.43
CA ASN A 5 0.31 -9.61 -11.59
C ASN A 5 -0.69 -9.85 -10.45
N PRO A 6 -2.01 -9.98 -10.72
CA PRO A 6 -3.00 -10.21 -9.68
C PRO A 6 -2.75 -11.44 -8.80
N ASP A 7 -2.10 -12.48 -9.32
CA ASP A 7 -1.78 -13.71 -8.57
C ASP A 7 -0.64 -13.51 -7.55
N SER A 8 0.16 -12.45 -7.68
CA SER A 8 1.17 -12.04 -6.71
C SER A 8 0.82 -10.68 -6.12
N PHE A 9 1.21 -9.60 -6.81
CA PHE A 9 0.81 -8.24 -6.50
C PHE A 9 0.49 -7.43 -7.76
N ALA A 10 -0.65 -6.75 -7.76
CA ALA A 10 -0.99 -5.78 -8.79
C ALA A 10 -1.76 -4.57 -8.24
N ILE A 11 -1.61 -3.44 -8.92
CA ILE A 11 -2.40 -2.23 -8.69
C ILE A 11 -3.39 -2.08 -9.84
N TRP A 12 -4.68 -2.03 -9.50
CA TRP A 12 -5.75 -1.66 -10.42
C TRP A 12 -6.26 -0.27 -10.05
N CYS A 13 -6.32 0.65 -11.01
CA CYS A 13 -6.96 1.93 -10.79
C CYS A 13 -7.50 2.55 -12.08
N ASP A 14 -8.65 3.21 -11.98
CA ASP A 14 -9.31 3.88 -13.10
C ASP A 14 -10.05 5.13 -12.62
N ALA A 15 -9.93 6.21 -13.39
CA ALA A 15 -10.71 7.42 -13.16
C ALA A 15 -12.16 7.19 -13.60
N VAL A 16 -13.10 7.80 -12.89
CA VAL A 16 -14.51 7.82 -13.28
C VAL A 16 -14.83 9.21 -13.81
N ASP A 17 -15.18 9.29 -15.10
CA ASP A 17 -15.38 10.56 -15.80
C ASP A 17 -16.37 11.49 -15.09
N LEU A 18 -17.46 10.93 -14.53
CA LEU A 18 -18.48 11.70 -13.80
C LEU A 18 -18.03 12.21 -12.43
N TRP A 19 -16.96 11.66 -11.86
CA TRP A 19 -16.41 12.08 -10.56
C TRP A 19 -15.20 12.99 -10.73
N SER A 20 -14.61 13.00 -11.93
CA SER A 20 -13.37 13.68 -12.22
C SER A 20 -13.60 15.10 -12.74
N THR A 21 -12.58 15.93 -12.58
CA THR A 21 -12.47 17.24 -13.23
C THR A 21 -11.22 17.23 -14.12
N PRO A 22 -10.99 18.27 -14.96
CA PRO A 22 -9.74 18.37 -15.71
C PRO A 22 -8.47 18.35 -14.85
N ASP A 23 -8.57 18.74 -13.57
CA ASP A 23 -7.43 18.83 -12.64
C ASP A 23 -7.32 17.62 -11.70
N PHE A 24 -8.41 16.89 -11.48
CA PHE A 24 -8.48 15.79 -10.51
C PHE A 24 -9.10 14.54 -11.13
N ALA A 25 -8.32 13.47 -11.24
CA ALA A 25 -8.84 12.14 -11.50
C ALA A 25 -9.34 11.49 -10.21
N ASN A 26 -10.66 11.45 -10.06
CA ASN A 26 -11.33 10.76 -8.98
C ASN A 26 -11.90 9.45 -9.50
N GLY A 27 -11.75 8.37 -8.74
CA GLY A 27 -12.19 7.06 -9.19
C GLY A 27 -11.87 5.95 -8.21
N CYS A 28 -11.46 4.82 -8.78
CA CYS A 28 -11.21 3.60 -8.02
C CYS A 28 -9.72 3.27 -8.00
N LEU A 29 -9.25 2.76 -6.87
CA LEU A 29 -7.92 2.19 -6.70
C LEU A 29 -8.03 0.92 -5.85
N GLY A 30 -7.34 -0.14 -6.24
CA GLY A 30 -7.30 -1.39 -5.52
C GLY A 30 -6.00 -2.14 -5.68
N TYR A 31 -5.71 -2.97 -4.69
CA TYR A 31 -4.57 -3.87 -4.66
C TYR A 31 -5.06 -5.30 -4.80
N PHE A 32 -4.49 -6.01 -5.76
CA PHE A 32 -4.52 -7.46 -5.79
C PHE A 32 -3.33 -8.00 -4.99
N MET A 33 -3.58 -8.94 -4.08
CA MET A 33 -2.57 -9.58 -3.24
C MET A 33 -2.87 -11.08 -3.15
N GLY A 34 -2.13 -11.90 -3.91
CA GLY A 34 -2.36 -13.35 -3.94
C GLY A 34 -3.73 -13.74 -4.52
N GLY A 35 -4.24 -12.97 -5.49
CA GLY A 35 -5.55 -13.17 -6.10
C GLY A 35 -6.73 -12.49 -5.37
N GLU A 36 -6.55 -12.08 -4.12
CA GLU A 36 -7.55 -11.32 -3.36
C GLU A 36 -7.50 -9.84 -3.72
N LEU A 37 -8.66 -9.17 -3.80
CA LEU A 37 -8.78 -7.76 -4.15
C LEU A 37 -9.34 -6.95 -2.98
N ILE A 38 -8.55 -5.97 -2.52
CA ILE A 38 -9.05 -4.85 -1.73
C ILE A 38 -9.11 -3.60 -2.59
N TRP A 39 -10.13 -2.77 -2.45
CA TRP A 39 -10.32 -1.61 -3.31
C TRP A 39 -11.14 -0.51 -2.63
N SER A 40 -10.92 0.72 -3.06
CA SER A 40 -11.69 1.90 -2.71
C SER A 40 -12.27 2.55 -3.97
N ASN A 41 -13.48 3.12 -3.85
CA ASN A 41 -14.08 4.02 -4.87
C ASN A 41 -13.99 5.50 -4.47
N ARG A 42 -13.11 5.84 -3.52
CA ARG A 42 -12.95 7.19 -2.98
C ARG A 42 -11.55 7.74 -3.24
N SER A 43 -10.87 7.20 -4.25
CA SER A 43 -9.50 7.56 -4.58
C SER A 43 -9.43 8.83 -5.41
N THR A 44 -8.55 9.76 -5.02
CA THR A 44 -7.99 10.77 -5.92
C THR A 44 -6.66 10.22 -6.45
N LEU A 45 -6.65 9.72 -7.69
CA LEU A 45 -5.54 8.92 -8.22
C LEU A 45 -4.20 9.68 -8.18
N GLY A 46 -4.22 10.98 -8.47
CA GLY A 46 -3.02 11.81 -8.43
C GLY A 46 -2.39 11.88 -7.03
N VAL A 47 -3.21 12.00 -5.99
CA VAL A 47 -2.74 12.02 -4.60
C VAL A 47 -2.20 10.66 -4.22
N ASP A 48 -2.99 9.59 -4.39
CA ASP A 48 -2.59 8.23 -4.03
C ASP A 48 -1.26 7.84 -4.69
N LEU A 49 -1.16 7.99 -6.02
CA LEU A 49 0.05 7.63 -6.74
C LEU A 49 1.25 8.49 -6.32
N SER A 50 1.06 9.79 -6.09
CA SER A 50 2.15 10.66 -5.62
C SER A 50 2.68 10.25 -4.25
N MET A 51 1.81 9.75 -3.37
CA MET A 51 2.18 9.26 -2.04
C MET A 51 2.82 7.88 -2.09
N LEU A 52 2.34 6.98 -2.96
CA LEU A 52 2.99 5.70 -3.23
C LEU A 52 4.44 5.89 -3.72
N ALA A 53 4.70 6.91 -4.54
CA ALA A 53 6.06 7.25 -4.97
C ALA A 53 6.99 7.72 -3.83
N ARG A 54 6.41 8.12 -2.69
CA ARG A 54 7.11 8.70 -1.52
C ARG A 54 7.19 7.76 -0.33
N LEU A 55 6.63 6.55 -0.42
CA LEU A 55 6.74 5.52 0.61
C LEU A 55 8.21 5.24 0.96
N TYR A 56 8.47 4.88 2.22
CA TYR A 56 9.82 4.63 2.71
C TYR A 56 10.53 3.52 1.90
N CYS A 57 9.82 2.45 1.58
CA CYS A 57 10.29 1.31 0.80
C CYS A 57 10.70 1.65 -0.65
N MET A 58 10.36 2.85 -1.16
CA MET A 58 10.77 3.28 -2.50
C MET A 58 12.24 3.71 -2.56
N LYS A 59 12.86 4.02 -1.42
CA LYS A 59 14.24 4.51 -1.32
C LYS A 59 15.10 3.71 -0.34
N ASN A 60 14.49 2.99 0.58
CA ASN A 60 15.16 2.30 1.66
C ASN A 60 14.69 0.84 1.71
N SER A 61 15.53 -0.04 2.27
CA SER A 61 15.14 -1.40 2.63
C SER A 61 14.15 -1.38 3.80
N VAL A 62 13.18 -2.29 3.78
CA VAL A 62 12.23 -2.55 4.88
C VAL A 62 12.43 -3.95 5.44
N GLU A 63 13.70 -4.36 5.53
CA GLU A 63 14.12 -5.66 6.03
C GLU A 63 13.86 -5.78 7.54
N ASP A 64 13.04 -6.76 7.92
CA ASP A 64 12.78 -7.12 9.32
C ASP A 64 12.55 -8.63 9.39
N ALA A 65 13.64 -9.38 9.58
CA ALA A 65 13.61 -10.84 9.59
C ALA A 65 12.74 -11.41 10.73
N ASP A 66 12.61 -10.70 11.85
CA ASP A 66 11.75 -11.13 12.95
C ASP A 66 10.27 -11.03 12.54
N LEU A 67 9.84 -9.88 12.01
CA LEU A 67 8.48 -9.71 11.50
C LEU A 67 8.18 -10.66 10.33
N PHE A 68 9.15 -10.93 9.46
CA PHE A 68 8.96 -11.80 8.30
C PHE A 68 8.59 -13.24 8.68
N HIS A 69 9.24 -13.78 9.72
CA HIS A 69 9.07 -15.16 10.17
C HIS A 69 7.97 -15.35 11.23
N ARG A 70 7.40 -14.25 11.75
CA ARG A 70 6.28 -14.30 12.69
C ARG A 70 4.97 -14.76 12.03
N PRO A 71 4.02 -15.31 12.81
CA PRO A 71 2.67 -15.53 12.34
C PRO A 71 2.05 -14.23 11.80
N PRO A 72 1.27 -14.27 10.71
CA PRO A 72 0.70 -13.07 10.07
C PRO A 72 -0.08 -12.21 11.07
N SER A 73 -0.84 -12.85 11.97
CA SER A 73 -1.65 -12.17 12.97
C SER A 73 -0.83 -11.38 13.98
N ASP A 74 0.32 -11.92 14.38
CA ASP A 74 1.19 -11.28 15.37
C ASP A 74 2.00 -10.16 14.71
N ALA A 75 2.54 -10.40 13.50
CA ALA A 75 3.26 -9.40 12.74
C ALA A 75 2.36 -8.20 12.39
N TYR A 76 1.15 -8.44 11.89
CA TYR A 76 0.18 -7.37 11.59
C TYR A 76 -0.19 -6.54 12.82
N ARG A 77 -0.47 -7.21 13.95
CA ARG A 77 -0.78 -6.49 15.21
C ARG A 77 0.38 -5.61 15.63
N GLU A 78 1.59 -6.13 15.63
CA GLU A 78 2.80 -5.39 15.99
C GLU A 78 3.02 -4.20 15.04
N LEU A 79 2.83 -4.38 13.74
CA LEU A 79 2.90 -3.31 12.74
C LEU A 79 1.83 -2.23 12.94
N CYS A 80 0.60 -2.61 13.29
CA CYS A 80 -0.45 -1.66 13.65
C CYS A 80 -0.11 -0.90 14.94
N GLU A 81 0.45 -1.54 15.96
CA GLU A 81 0.88 -0.89 17.21
C GLU A 81 2.04 0.09 16.97
N ARG A 82 2.96 -0.23 16.06
CA ARG A 82 4.05 0.67 15.61
C ARG A 82 3.50 1.88 14.84
N ALA A 83 2.57 1.66 13.91
CA ALA A 83 1.98 2.72 13.09
C ALA A 83 1.01 3.63 13.86
N PHE A 84 0.21 3.05 14.76
CA PHE A 84 -0.86 3.71 15.48
C PHE A 84 -0.70 3.48 17.00
N PRO A 85 0.35 4.03 17.62
CA PRO A 85 0.59 3.85 19.04
C PRO A 85 -0.56 4.44 19.86
N SER A 86 -1.01 3.69 20.88
CA SER A 86 -2.00 4.19 21.84
C SER A 86 -1.42 5.30 22.72
N MET A 87 -2.28 6.05 23.42
CA MET A 87 -1.84 7.05 24.40
C MET A 87 -1.04 6.46 25.57
N ASP A 88 -1.19 5.17 25.83
CA ASP A 88 -0.47 4.44 26.88
C ASP A 88 0.89 3.89 26.39
N SER A 89 1.20 4.04 25.10
CA SER A 89 2.46 3.61 24.52
C SER A 89 3.61 4.54 24.91
N ALA A 90 4.79 3.96 25.11
CA ALA A 90 6.03 4.73 25.28
C ALA A 90 6.60 5.26 23.95
N ALA A 91 5.94 4.99 22.83
CA ALA A 91 6.38 5.44 21.50
C ALA A 91 6.28 6.98 21.38
N GLU A 92 7.40 7.61 21.02
CA GLU A 92 7.45 9.07 20.82
C GLU A 92 6.77 9.51 19.51
N SER A 93 6.66 8.61 18.53
CA SER A 93 6.10 8.90 17.21
C SER A 93 5.58 7.64 16.53
N SER A 94 4.63 7.80 15.61
CA SER A 94 4.16 6.75 14.70
C SER A 94 5.27 6.29 13.75
N ASP A 95 5.36 4.97 13.55
CA ASP A 95 6.27 4.36 12.59
C ASP A 95 5.51 3.81 11.37
N PHE A 96 5.66 4.50 10.23
CA PHE A 96 5.06 4.11 8.95
C PHE A 96 6.07 3.46 7.99
N THR A 97 7.23 3.02 8.49
CA THR A 97 8.32 2.44 7.67
C THR A 97 7.85 1.31 6.77
N HIS A 98 6.99 0.43 7.30
CA HIS A 98 6.47 -0.73 6.58
C HIS A 98 5.11 -0.47 5.91
N LEU A 99 4.43 0.65 6.18
CA LEU A 99 3.08 0.89 5.65
C LEU A 99 3.17 1.24 4.16
N VAL A 100 2.43 0.52 3.32
CA VAL A 100 2.45 0.66 1.86
C VAL A 100 1.06 0.80 1.22
N SER A 101 0.06 1.05 2.05
CA SER A 101 -1.31 1.32 1.59
C SER A 101 -1.34 2.64 0.82
N ALA A 102 -2.12 2.68 -0.26
CA ALA A 102 -2.56 3.96 -0.80
C ALA A 102 -3.42 4.69 0.25
N GLU A 103 -3.45 6.04 0.22
CA GLU A 103 -4.18 6.82 1.21
C GLU A 103 -5.66 6.43 1.25
N SER A 104 -6.27 6.27 0.07
CA SER A 104 -7.66 5.84 -0.06
C SER A 104 -7.95 4.48 0.59
N LEU A 105 -7.01 3.54 0.53
CA LEU A 105 -7.15 2.24 1.19
C LEU A 105 -7.02 2.38 2.71
N SER A 106 -6.01 3.13 3.19
CA SER A 106 -5.80 3.34 4.62
C SER A 106 -6.91 4.14 5.28
N ASP A 107 -7.50 5.12 4.58
CA ASP A 107 -8.63 5.93 5.06
C ASP A 107 -9.89 5.08 5.26
N GLU A 108 -10.07 4.05 4.45
CA GLU A 108 -11.15 3.07 4.61
C GLU A 108 -10.83 2.02 5.69
N GLY A 109 -9.58 1.98 6.17
CA GLY A 109 -9.10 1.08 7.21
C GLY A 109 -8.42 -0.18 6.68
N HIS A 110 -8.10 -0.25 5.40
CA HIS A 110 -7.26 -1.31 4.84
C HIS A 110 -5.79 -0.97 5.07
N TYR A 111 -5.15 -1.70 5.97
CA TYR A 111 -3.72 -1.55 6.22
C TYR A 111 -2.97 -2.68 5.56
N VAL A 112 -1.99 -2.30 4.74
CA VAL A 112 -1.09 -3.18 3.99
C VAL A 112 0.33 -2.78 4.35
N PHE A 113 1.11 -3.74 4.80
CA PHE A 113 2.49 -3.57 5.20
C PHE A 113 3.42 -4.42 4.34
N LEU A 114 4.60 -3.89 4.02
CA LEU A 114 5.67 -4.58 3.32
C LEU A 114 6.83 -4.90 4.27
N ILE A 115 7.24 -6.16 4.30
CA ILE A 115 8.41 -6.63 5.03
C ILE A 115 9.33 -7.34 4.04
N GLU A 116 10.63 -7.02 4.08
CA GLU A 116 11.65 -7.69 3.26
C GLU A 116 12.46 -8.68 4.11
N ASP A 117 12.95 -9.75 3.50
CA ASP A 117 13.90 -10.71 4.09
C ASP A 117 14.78 -11.29 2.98
N GLU A 118 16.05 -10.88 2.94
CA GLU A 118 17.02 -11.19 1.90
C GLU A 118 16.51 -11.00 0.46
N LYS A 119 15.99 -12.07 -0.16
CA LYS A 119 15.52 -12.11 -1.56
C LYS A 119 14.00 -12.18 -1.67
N MET A 120 13.31 -12.29 -0.55
CA MET A 120 11.86 -12.39 -0.48
C MET A 120 11.29 -11.11 0.12
N ALA A 121 10.04 -10.84 -0.19
CA ALA A 121 9.25 -9.84 0.48
C ALA A 121 7.89 -10.44 0.82
N LYS A 122 7.21 -9.83 1.78
CA LYS A 122 5.89 -10.25 2.24
C LYS A 122 5.02 -9.02 2.37
N LEU A 123 3.84 -9.08 1.74
CA LEU A 123 2.75 -8.16 2.07
C LEU A 123 1.89 -8.81 3.14
N ILE A 124 1.68 -8.11 4.24
CA ILE A 124 0.72 -8.48 5.26
C ILE A 124 -0.39 -7.43 5.24
N TYR A 125 -1.63 -7.88 5.16
CA TYR A 125 -2.77 -6.98 5.03
C TYR A 125 -3.94 -7.38 5.92
N GLY A 126 -4.74 -6.41 6.32
CA GLY A 126 -5.92 -6.61 7.14
C GLY A 126 -6.83 -5.38 7.15
N PHE A 127 -7.93 -5.47 7.90
CA PHE A 127 -8.89 -4.39 8.06
C PHE A 127 -8.91 -3.91 9.52
N LYS A 128 -8.42 -2.69 9.76
CA LYS A 128 -8.29 -2.08 11.10
C LYS A 128 -7.58 -3.04 12.05
N GLU A 129 -8.08 -3.16 13.28
CA GLU A 129 -7.57 -4.09 14.31
C GLU A 129 -8.18 -5.51 14.19
N ASN A 130 -8.94 -5.81 13.13
CA ASN A 130 -9.60 -7.11 12.99
C ASN A 130 -8.58 -8.19 12.61
N SER A 131 -8.16 -8.97 13.60
CA SER A 131 -7.20 -10.06 13.41
C SER A 131 -7.74 -11.29 12.67
N ARG A 132 -9.06 -11.35 12.39
CA ARG A 132 -9.68 -12.51 11.74
C ARG A 132 -9.60 -12.48 10.21
N GLU A 133 -9.29 -11.34 9.62
CA GLU A 133 -9.25 -11.13 8.17
C GLU A 133 -7.84 -10.71 7.73
N ILE A 134 -6.81 -11.27 8.39
CA ILE A 134 -5.42 -11.02 8.04
C ILE A 134 -5.00 -11.99 6.95
N GLY A 135 -4.51 -11.44 5.84
CA GLY A 135 -3.90 -12.18 4.76
C GLY A 135 -2.40 -11.87 4.65
N GLU A 136 -1.67 -12.78 4.03
CA GLU A 136 -0.30 -12.53 3.59
C GLU A 136 -0.07 -13.06 2.18
N VAL A 137 0.84 -12.41 1.45
CA VAL A 137 1.35 -12.91 0.17
C VAL A 137 2.87 -12.71 0.12
N VAL A 138 3.58 -13.76 -0.32
CA VAL A 138 5.03 -13.71 -0.53
C VAL A 138 5.32 -13.26 -1.96
N LEU A 139 6.25 -12.32 -2.08
CA LEU A 139 6.69 -11.70 -3.32
C LEU A 139 8.21 -11.85 -3.48
N ALA A 140 8.71 -11.58 -4.68
CA ALA A 140 10.14 -11.33 -4.84
C ALA A 140 10.51 -9.96 -4.22
N CYS A 141 11.68 -9.86 -3.61
CA CYS A 141 12.18 -8.57 -3.13
C CYS A 141 12.27 -7.55 -4.29
N GLY A 142 11.73 -6.34 -4.09
CA GLY A 142 11.63 -5.31 -5.12
C GLY A 142 10.41 -5.39 -6.04
N GLU A 143 9.59 -6.45 -5.97
CA GLU A 143 8.41 -6.64 -6.82
C GLU A 143 7.36 -5.54 -6.58
N PHE A 144 7.02 -5.27 -5.32
CA PHE A 144 6.10 -4.20 -4.94
C PHE A 144 6.52 -2.85 -5.53
N GLN A 145 7.77 -2.46 -5.31
CA GLN A 145 8.32 -1.18 -5.80
C GLN A 145 8.34 -1.12 -7.32
N SER A 146 8.57 -2.25 -8.00
CA SER A 146 8.53 -2.34 -9.46
C SER A 146 7.11 -2.07 -9.98
N VAL A 147 6.10 -2.69 -9.37
CA VAL A 147 4.69 -2.49 -9.73
C VAL A 147 4.25 -1.05 -9.49
N VAL A 148 4.64 -0.43 -8.38
CA VAL A 148 4.37 0.99 -8.11
C VAL A 148 5.00 1.88 -9.18
N ARG A 149 6.27 1.64 -9.55
CA ARG A 149 6.94 2.41 -10.63
C ARG A 149 6.25 2.24 -11.97
N ASP A 150 5.77 1.04 -12.30
CA ASP A 150 5.04 0.78 -13.53
C ASP A 150 3.67 1.48 -13.55
N ALA A 151 2.93 1.45 -12.45
CA ALA A 151 1.68 2.23 -12.29
C ALA A 151 1.91 3.74 -12.49
N LEU A 152 2.98 4.29 -11.89
CA LEU A 152 3.37 5.68 -12.06
C LEU A 152 3.75 6.02 -13.50
N ALA A 153 4.46 5.13 -14.20
CA ALA A 153 4.91 5.35 -15.57
C ALA A 153 3.76 5.32 -16.58
N LYS A 154 2.75 4.47 -16.34
CA LYS A 154 1.55 4.36 -17.18
C LYS A 154 0.54 5.47 -16.91
N CYS A 155 0.64 6.17 -15.78
CA CYS A 155 -0.28 7.23 -15.47
C CYS A 155 -0.10 8.42 -16.42
N PRO A 156 -1.18 8.91 -17.07
CA PRO A 156 -1.15 10.10 -17.89
C PRO A 156 -0.47 11.26 -17.15
N LYS A 157 0.50 11.91 -17.80
CA LYS A 157 1.21 13.09 -17.25
C LYS A 157 0.28 14.25 -16.88
N GLU A 158 -0.98 14.22 -17.35
CA GLU A 158 -2.02 15.21 -17.07
C GLU A 158 -2.43 15.25 -15.59
N PHE A 159 -2.21 14.18 -14.81
CA PHE A 159 -2.49 14.20 -13.36
C PHE A 159 -1.43 14.91 -12.51
N ASN A 160 -0.28 15.26 -13.11
CA ASN A 160 0.86 15.87 -12.43
C ASN A 160 1.04 17.36 -12.73
N THR A 161 0.10 18.01 -13.41
CA THR A 161 0.14 19.47 -13.58
C THR A 161 -0.39 20.18 -12.34
N GLY A 162 0.33 20.03 -11.23
CA GLY A 162 0.48 21.13 -10.27
C GLY A 162 1.13 22.29 -11.02
N GLY A 163 0.30 23.17 -11.58
CA GLY A 163 0.72 24.28 -12.40
C GLY A 163 1.61 25.26 -11.65
N ARG A 164 2.84 25.37 -12.13
CA ARG A 164 3.77 26.53 -12.17
C ARG A 164 3.90 27.44 -10.95
#